data_AF-A0A0E2H9N7-F1
#
_entry.id   AF-A0A0E2H9N7-F1
#
_cell.length_a   1.000
_cell.length_b   1.000
_cell.length_c   1.000
_cell.angle_alpha   90.00
_cell.angle_beta   90.00
_cell.angle_gamma   90.00
#
_symmetry.space_group_name_H-M   'P 1'
#
loop_
_entity.id
_entity.type
_entity.pdbx_description
1 polymer ?
#
loop_
_entity_poly.entity_id
_entity_poly.type
_entity_poly.pdbx_seq_one_letter_code
_entity_poly.pdbx_strand_id
1 'polypeptide(L)'
;MKYDMTYRKFITTLFECQATLQKAELTEKLMKQIYDLSAGIPAYIVKIVQEAQTQAILTGKEKITYDTIKQAVSYLGIEVPKVYSRGGTSISDFTVQEMELEVIGIDDDMEEPAVEVVEESNVITLPRLPEPESMEQSREEQEPLPEVTEQPIKRFYASQRGRKAGRA
;
A
#
# COMPACT_ATOMS: atom_id res chain seq x y z
N MET A 1 1.46 -19.74 -18.29
CA MET A 1 1.74 -18.68 -17.30
C MET A 1 0.64 -17.64 -17.40
N LYS A 2 0.15 -17.15 -16.26
CA LYS A 2 -1.14 -16.47 -16.14
C LYS A 2 -0.96 -14.94 -16.06
N TYR A 3 0.00 -14.34 -16.78
CA TYR A 3 0.28 -12.88 -16.76
C TYR A 3 -0.84 -12.07 -17.45
N ASP A 4 -1.99 -12.03 -16.79
CA ASP A 4 -3.24 -11.47 -17.26
C ASP A 4 -3.32 -9.94 -17.13
N MET A 5 -4.45 -9.39 -17.56
CA MET A 5 -4.68 -7.94 -17.53
C MET A 5 -4.68 -7.39 -16.09
N THR A 6 -5.16 -8.17 -15.11
CA THR A 6 -5.16 -7.80 -13.69
C THR A 6 -3.73 -7.57 -13.20
N TYR A 7 -2.83 -8.53 -13.45
CA TYR A 7 -1.42 -8.36 -13.10
C TYR A 7 -0.82 -7.14 -13.78
N ARG A 8 -1.04 -6.97 -15.09
CA ARG A 8 -0.49 -5.85 -15.88
C ARG A 8 -0.92 -4.50 -15.33
N LYS A 9 -2.20 -4.33 -15.02
CA LYS A 9 -2.71 -3.09 -14.42
C LYS A 9 -2.03 -2.83 -13.08
N PHE A 10 -2.01 -3.84 -12.20
CA PHE A 10 -1.41 -3.74 -10.88
C PHE A 10 0.07 -3.33 -10.91
N ILE A 11 0.89 -4.04 -11.68
CA ILE A 11 2.33 -3.76 -11.74
C ILE A 11 2.61 -2.43 -12.43
N THR A 12 1.79 -2.02 -13.41
CA THR A 12 1.94 -0.72 -14.08
C THR A 12 1.70 0.42 -13.09
N THR A 13 0.57 0.40 -12.37
CA THR A 13 0.28 1.40 -11.33
C THR A 13 1.37 1.44 -10.25
N LEU A 14 1.85 0.26 -9.82
CA LEU A 14 2.96 0.20 -8.85
C LEU A 14 4.25 0.83 -9.40
N PHE A 15 4.55 0.65 -10.70
CA PHE A 15 5.77 1.15 -11.34
C PHE A 15 5.74 2.65 -11.65
N GLU A 16 4.56 3.25 -11.74
CA GLU A 16 4.39 4.71 -11.82
C GLU A 16 4.92 5.39 -10.55
N CYS A 17 4.75 4.75 -9.39
CA CYS A 17 5.22 5.20 -8.09
C CYS A 17 6.74 4.98 -7.84
N GLN A 18 7.57 4.98 -8.88
CA GLN A 18 9.02 4.81 -8.72
C GLN A 18 9.67 5.91 -7.87
N ALA A 19 10.43 5.53 -6.83
CA ALA A 19 11.18 6.50 -6.02
C ALA A 19 12.60 6.80 -6.56
N THR A 20 13.07 6.10 -7.59
CA THR A 20 14.43 6.27 -8.13
C THR A 20 14.55 7.53 -8.97
N LEU A 21 15.74 8.18 -8.94
CA LEU A 21 15.99 9.39 -9.72
C LEU A 21 15.85 9.14 -11.23
N GLN A 22 16.37 8.01 -11.73
CA GLN A 22 16.18 7.60 -13.12
C GLN A 22 15.00 6.63 -13.21
N LYS A 23 13.90 7.09 -13.78
CA LYS A 23 12.72 6.26 -14.03
C LYS A 23 13.07 5.16 -15.04
N ALA A 24 12.86 3.92 -14.64
CA ALA A 24 12.97 2.76 -15.51
C ALA A 24 11.64 2.53 -16.24
N GLU A 25 11.74 2.15 -17.52
CA GLU A 25 10.59 1.69 -18.30
C GLU A 25 10.20 0.27 -17.85
N LEU A 26 8.89 0.05 -17.65
CA LEU A 26 8.35 -1.26 -17.35
C LEU A 26 8.24 -2.10 -18.63
N THR A 27 9.36 -2.65 -19.08
CA THR A 27 9.37 -3.54 -20.24
C THR A 27 8.62 -4.85 -19.96
N GLU A 28 8.05 -5.45 -21.00
CA GLU A 28 7.38 -6.76 -20.94
C GLU A 28 8.27 -7.84 -20.29
N LYS A 29 9.56 -7.83 -20.60
CA LYS A 29 10.55 -8.74 -20.04
C LYS A 29 10.69 -8.55 -18.52
N LEU A 30 10.81 -7.30 -18.06
CA LEU A 30 10.94 -6.97 -16.65
C LEU A 30 9.67 -7.36 -15.87
N MET A 31 8.52 -7.06 -16.45
CA MET A 31 7.21 -7.43 -15.91
C MET A 31 7.09 -8.94 -15.73
N LYS A 32 7.48 -9.73 -16.74
CA LYS A 32 7.50 -11.20 -16.62
C LYS A 32 8.47 -11.67 -15.52
N GLN A 33 9.66 -11.08 -15.45
CA GLN A 33 10.67 -11.44 -14.45
C GLN A 33 10.18 -11.21 -13.02
N ILE A 34 9.51 -10.07 -12.76
CA ILE A 34 8.91 -9.77 -11.44
C ILE A 34 7.82 -10.79 -11.11
N TYR A 35 6.99 -11.17 -12.09
CA TYR A 35 5.94 -12.17 -11.89
C TYR A 35 6.52 -13.54 -11.52
N ASP A 36 7.52 -14.00 -12.27
CA ASP A 36 8.15 -15.30 -12.05
C ASP A 36 8.81 -15.36 -10.65
N LEU A 37 9.51 -14.29 -10.25
CA LEU A 37 10.20 -14.19 -8.96
C LEU A 37 9.24 -14.06 -7.77
N SER A 38 8.00 -13.62 -7.98
CA SER A 38 6.98 -13.45 -6.95
C SER A 38 5.90 -14.54 -6.95
N ALA A 39 5.89 -15.43 -7.95
CA ALA A 39 4.72 -16.25 -8.34
C ALA A 39 3.43 -15.46 -8.56
N GLY A 40 3.54 -14.16 -8.85
CA GLY A 40 2.39 -13.28 -8.93
C GLY A 40 1.72 -12.98 -7.58
N ILE A 41 2.34 -13.29 -6.44
CA ILE A 41 1.79 -12.96 -5.12
C ILE A 41 1.90 -11.43 -4.91
N PRO A 42 0.79 -10.68 -4.75
CA PRO A 42 0.81 -9.22 -4.70
C PRO A 42 1.77 -8.65 -3.64
N ALA A 43 1.79 -9.24 -2.44
CA ALA A 43 2.66 -8.80 -1.36
C ALA A 43 4.14 -8.91 -1.72
N TYR A 44 4.54 -9.98 -2.42
CA TYR A 44 5.92 -10.17 -2.87
C TYR A 44 6.27 -9.21 -4.00
N ILE A 45 5.36 -8.98 -4.95
CA ILE A 45 5.56 -8.00 -6.02
C ILE A 45 5.88 -6.62 -5.42
N VAL A 46 5.05 -6.14 -4.49
CA VAL A 46 5.26 -4.84 -3.82
C VAL A 46 6.60 -4.80 -3.10
N LYS A 47 6.92 -5.83 -2.31
CA LYS A 47 8.16 -5.87 -1.54
C LYS A 47 9.41 -5.91 -2.42
N ILE A 48 9.38 -6.69 -3.49
CA ILE A 48 10.49 -6.77 -4.46
C ILE A 48 10.72 -5.40 -5.11
N VAL A 49 9.67 -4.72 -5.55
CA VAL A 49 9.81 -3.40 -6.20
C VAL A 49 10.32 -2.35 -5.21
N GLN A 50 9.78 -2.32 -3.98
CA GLN A 50 10.24 -1.40 -2.93
C GLN A 50 11.73 -1.62 -2.61
N GLU A 51 12.12 -2.86 -2.35
CA GLU A 51 13.52 -3.18 -2.03
C GLU A 51 14.46 -2.92 -3.21
N ALA A 52 14.03 -3.22 -4.45
CA ALA A 52 14.83 -2.94 -5.63
C ALA A 52 15.08 -1.43 -5.83
N GLN A 53 14.10 -0.58 -5.46
CA GLN A 53 14.28 0.87 -5.43
C GLN A 53 15.27 1.28 -4.35
N THR A 54 15.13 0.76 -3.13
CA THR A 54 16.06 1.02 -2.02
C THR A 54 17.49 0.66 -2.40
N GLN A 55 17.72 -0.53 -2.97
CA GLN A 55 19.05 -0.97 -3.40
C GLN A 55 19.59 -0.09 -4.54
N ALA A 56 18.75 0.32 -5.50
CA ALA A 56 19.17 1.21 -6.58
C ALA A 56 19.65 2.57 -6.05
N ILE A 57 18.94 3.12 -5.06
CA ILE A 57 19.28 4.39 -4.40
C ILE A 57 20.56 4.24 -3.58
N LEU A 58 20.63 3.24 -2.70
CA LEU A 58 21.78 3.04 -1.81
C LEU A 58 23.09 2.74 -2.55
N THR A 59 23.01 2.11 -3.74
CA THR A 59 24.18 1.83 -4.58
C THR A 59 24.59 2.98 -5.50
N GLY A 60 23.81 4.07 -5.55
CA GLY A 60 24.04 5.22 -6.43
C GLY A 60 23.78 4.95 -7.91
N LYS A 61 23.28 3.76 -8.27
CA LYS A 61 22.87 3.44 -9.65
C LYS A 61 21.59 4.19 -10.03
N GLU A 62 20.72 4.42 -9.04
CA GLU A 62 19.53 5.26 -9.15
C GLU A 62 18.53 4.84 -10.25
N LYS A 63 18.52 3.56 -10.63
CA LYS A 63 17.62 2.99 -11.64
C LYS A 63 17.26 1.54 -11.32
N ILE A 64 15.98 1.19 -11.47
CA ILE A 64 15.55 -0.22 -11.36
C ILE A 64 16.04 -1.00 -12.58
N THR A 65 16.68 -2.14 -12.32
CA THR A 65 17.17 -3.08 -13.34
C THR A 65 16.86 -4.51 -12.92
N TYR A 66 17.00 -5.46 -13.83
CA TYR A 66 16.82 -6.87 -13.48
C TYR A 66 17.79 -7.34 -12.37
N ASP A 67 18.99 -6.80 -12.32
CA ASP A 67 19.97 -7.18 -11.30
C ASP A 67 19.60 -6.63 -9.92
N THR A 68 19.07 -5.40 -9.83
CA THR A 68 18.56 -4.87 -8.55
C THR A 68 17.34 -5.63 -8.07
N ILE A 69 16.48 -6.12 -8.98
CA ILE A 69 15.34 -6.99 -8.65
C ILE A 69 15.80 -8.35 -8.11
N LYS A 70 16.78 -9.00 -8.75
CA LYS A 70 17.33 -10.27 -8.25
C LYS A 70 17.99 -10.09 -6.88
N GLN A 71 18.72 -8.99 -6.71
CA GLN A 71 19.34 -8.65 -5.42
C GLN A 71 18.27 -8.44 -4.35
N ALA A 72 17.18 -7.73 -4.66
CA ALA A 72 16.05 -7.53 -3.76
C ALA A 72 15.40 -8.85 -3.33
N VAL A 73 15.14 -9.77 -4.27
CA VAL A 73 14.59 -11.10 -3.96
C VAL A 73 15.52 -11.88 -3.01
N SER A 74 16.82 -11.87 -3.30
CA SER A 74 17.82 -12.53 -2.47
C SER A 74 17.91 -11.92 -1.07
N TYR A 75 17.83 -10.59 -0.97
CA TYR A 75 17.90 -9.87 0.30
C TYR A 75 16.66 -10.11 1.17
N LEU A 76 15.48 -10.11 0.54
CA LEU A 76 14.21 -10.36 1.21
C LEU A 76 14.01 -11.84 1.60
N GLY A 77 14.88 -12.74 1.12
CA GLY A 77 14.72 -14.18 1.34
C GLY A 77 13.40 -14.71 0.78
N ILE A 78 12.94 -14.16 -0.34
CA ILE A 78 11.68 -14.59 -0.95
C ILE A 78 11.89 -15.97 -1.57
N GLU A 79 11.30 -16.97 -0.93
CA GLU A 79 11.14 -18.31 -1.47
C GLU A 79 9.70 -18.48 -1.94
N VAL A 80 9.53 -18.64 -3.24
CA VAL A 80 8.22 -18.86 -3.83
C VAL A 80 7.70 -20.24 -3.42
N PRO A 81 6.57 -20.35 -2.69
CA PRO A 81 5.99 -21.64 -2.34
C PRO A 81 5.66 -22.43 -3.62
N LYS A 82 5.86 -23.75 -3.60
CA LYS A 82 5.30 -24.62 -4.65
C LYS A 82 3.79 -24.42 -4.62
N VAL A 83 3.25 -23.90 -5.73
CA VAL A 83 1.86 -23.50 -5.87
C VAL A 83 0.96 -24.63 -5.39
N TYR A 84 0.26 -24.44 -4.26
CA TYR A 84 -0.76 -25.40 -3.85
C TYR A 84 -1.82 -25.38 -4.95
N SER A 85 -2.17 -26.56 -5.46
CA SER A 85 -3.02 -26.76 -6.64
C SER A 85 -4.46 -26.21 -6.53
N ARG A 86 -4.75 -25.42 -5.48
CA ARG A 86 -6.07 -24.93 -5.10
C ARG A 86 -6.35 -23.48 -5.52
N GLY A 87 -5.44 -22.84 -6.25
CA GLY A 87 -5.60 -21.45 -6.72
C GLY A 87 -5.69 -20.42 -5.58
N GLY A 88 -5.67 -19.13 -5.93
CA GLY A 88 -6.00 -18.03 -5.00
C GLY A 88 -4.80 -17.37 -4.31
N THR A 89 -3.57 -17.69 -4.70
CA THR A 89 -2.37 -16.99 -4.20
C THR A 89 -1.79 -16.00 -5.20
N SER A 90 -1.99 -16.26 -6.49
CA SER A 90 -1.52 -15.38 -7.55
C SER A 90 -2.55 -14.30 -7.83
N ILE A 91 -2.09 -13.08 -8.10
CA ILE A 91 -2.94 -11.95 -8.49
C ILE A 91 -3.83 -12.27 -9.70
N SER A 92 -3.36 -13.16 -10.57
CA SER A 92 -4.04 -13.59 -11.79
C SER A 92 -5.08 -14.69 -11.57
N ASP A 93 -5.28 -15.10 -10.31
CA ASP A 93 -6.43 -15.92 -9.92
C ASP A 93 -7.65 -15.07 -9.55
N PHE A 94 -7.50 -13.74 -9.46
CA PHE A 94 -8.57 -12.82 -9.08
C PHE A 94 -9.12 -12.06 -10.29
N THR A 95 -10.44 -11.91 -10.35
CA THR A 95 -11.12 -11.03 -11.29
C THR A 95 -11.44 -9.71 -10.59
N VAL A 96 -10.93 -8.60 -11.13
CA VAL A 96 -11.22 -7.25 -10.63
C VAL A 96 -12.29 -6.64 -11.52
N GLN A 97 -13.40 -6.21 -10.92
CA GLN A 97 -14.42 -5.39 -11.59
C GLN A 97 -14.09 -3.92 -11.38
N GLU A 98 -14.15 -3.11 -12.43
CA GLU A 98 -14.01 -1.66 -12.34
C GLU A 98 -15.32 -1.10 -11.78
N MET A 99 -15.23 -0.36 -10.68
CA MET A 99 -16.38 0.33 -10.07
C MET A 99 -16.28 1.81 -10.44
N GLU A 100 -17.35 2.36 -10.99
CA GLU A 100 -17.46 3.78 -11.30
C GLU A 100 -17.87 4.53 -10.03
N LEU A 101 -17.03 5.47 -9.59
CA LEU A 101 -17.32 6.32 -8.43
C LEU A 101 -18.04 7.56 -8.94
N GLU A 102 -19.34 7.68 -8.67
CA GLU A 102 -20.13 8.87 -8.98
C GLU A 102 -20.07 9.85 -7.79
N VAL A 103 -19.70 11.12 -8.05
CA VAL A 103 -19.56 12.15 -7.01
C VAL A 103 -20.91 12.79 -6.76
N ILE A 104 -21.53 12.52 -5.61
CA ILE A 104 -22.76 13.19 -5.17
C ILE A 104 -22.38 14.49 -4.45
N GLY A 105 -22.94 15.62 -4.88
CA GLY A 105 -22.83 16.90 -4.18
C GLY A 105 -23.57 16.87 -2.85
N ILE A 106 -22.91 17.33 -1.77
CA ILE A 106 -23.50 17.40 -0.44
C ILE A 106 -24.17 18.78 -0.33
N ASP A 107 -25.49 18.82 -0.16
CA ASP A 107 -26.20 20.03 0.29
C ASP A 107 -26.01 20.16 1.82
N ASP A 108 -25.67 21.36 2.28
CA ASP A 108 -25.10 21.69 3.61
C ASP A 108 -25.95 21.38 4.87
N ASP A 109 -27.15 20.78 4.76
CA ASP A 109 -28.17 20.86 5.82
C ASP A 109 -28.58 19.53 6.51
N MET A 110 -27.78 18.45 6.45
CA MET A 110 -28.17 17.17 7.10
C MET A 110 -27.06 16.56 7.98
N GLU A 111 -27.34 16.45 9.28
CA GLU A 111 -26.51 15.81 10.29
C GLU A 111 -26.49 14.27 10.11
N GLU A 112 -25.26 13.75 10.04
CA GLU A 112 -24.81 12.34 10.06
C GLU A 112 -24.91 11.50 8.75
N PRO A 113 -23.78 10.93 8.26
CA PRO A 113 -23.78 10.06 7.09
C PRO A 113 -24.14 8.61 7.46
N ALA A 114 -25.31 8.14 7.02
CA ALA A 114 -25.62 6.72 6.93
C ALA A 114 -25.08 6.16 5.60
N VAL A 115 -24.17 5.19 5.65
CA VAL A 115 -23.71 4.46 4.47
C VAL A 115 -24.73 3.35 4.19
N GLU A 116 -25.69 3.60 3.31
CA GLU A 116 -26.57 2.54 2.79
C GLU A 116 -25.87 1.82 1.63
N VAL A 117 -25.59 0.53 1.85
CA VAL A 117 -25.12 -0.39 0.80
C VAL A 117 -26.36 -0.90 0.07
N VAL A 118 -26.65 -0.37 -1.12
CA VAL A 118 -27.71 -0.91 -1.97
C VAL A 118 -27.15 -2.11 -2.73
N GLU A 119 -27.63 -3.32 -2.41
CA GLU A 119 -27.10 -4.60 -2.90
C GLU A 119 -27.26 -4.87 -4.42
N GLU A 120 -27.68 -3.90 -5.21
CA GLU A 120 -27.98 -4.10 -6.64
C GLU A 120 -27.40 -3.01 -7.55
N SER A 121 -26.10 -2.74 -7.45
CA SER A 121 -25.24 -2.28 -8.56
C SER A 121 -23.85 -1.94 -8.03
N ASN A 122 -22.82 -2.07 -8.87
CA ASN A 122 -21.40 -1.90 -8.54
C ASN A 122 -20.99 -0.44 -8.20
N VAL A 123 -21.71 0.24 -7.31
CA VAL A 123 -21.45 1.62 -6.90
C VAL A 123 -21.24 1.65 -5.38
N ILE A 124 -20.02 1.95 -4.95
CA ILE A 124 -19.72 2.28 -3.54
C ILE A 124 -19.66 3.79 -3.44
N THR A 125 -20.57 4.37 -2.67
CA THR A 125 -20.65 5.81 -2.42
C THR A 125 -19.64 6.19 -1.33
N LEU A 126 -18.66 7.04 -1.65
CA LEU A 126 -17.72 7.59 -0.67
C LEU A 126 -18.13 9.02 -0.28
N PRO A 127 -18.16 9.38 1.01
CA PRO A 127 -18.38 10.75 1.45
C PRO A 127 -17.27 11.67 0.95
N ARG A 128 -17.62 12.80 0.32
CA ARG A 128 -16.66 13.85 -0.05
C ARG A 128 -16.30 14.64 1.21
N LEU A 129 -15.07 14.49 1.70
CA LEU A 129 -14.51 15.48 2.62
C LEU A 129 -14.31 16.79 1.85
N PRO A 130 -14.69 17.95 2.40
CA PRO A 130 -14.46 19.22 1.74
C PRO A 130 -12.96 19.38 1.43
N GLU A 131 -12.66 19.77 0.19
CA GLU A 131 -11.29 20.16 -0.18
C GLU A 131 -10.91 21.38 0.67
N PRO A 132 -9.70 21.43 1.25
CA PRO A 132 -9.25 22.63 1.93
C PRO A 132 -9.21 23.75 0.88
N GLU A 133 -10.04 24.77 1.05
CA GLU A 133 -9.96 25.97 0.23
C GLU A 133 -8.53 26.49 0.25
N SER A 134 -8.03 26.89 -0.92
CA SER A 134 -6.75 27.57 -1.03
C SER A 134 -6.82 28.90 -0.28
N MET A 135 -6.48 28.88 1.01
CA MET A 135 -6.28 30.08 1.78
C MET A 135 -5.08 30.82 1.16
N GLU A 136 -5.35 31.98 0.58
CA GLU A 136 -4.32 32.95 0.23
C GLU A 136 -3.41 33.17 1.43
N GLN A 137 -2.10 33.35 1.16
CA GLN A 137 -1.08 33.59 2.17
C GLN A 137 -1.35 34.89 2.95
N SER A 138 -2.14 34.79 4.01
CA SER A 138 -2.16 35.77 5.08
C SER A 138 -1.11 35.36 6.10
N ARG A 139 0.00 36.09 6.11
CA ARG A 139 1.04 36.03 7.15
C ARG A 139 0.41 36.52 8.46
N GLU A 140 0.08 35.60 9.37
CA GLU A 140 -0.20 35.91 10.77
C GLU A 140 0.44 34.88 11.73
N GLU A 141 0.58 35.33 12.97
CA GLU A 141 1.69 35.14 13.92
C GLU A 141 2.11 33.71 14.32
N GLN A 142 3.38 33.59 14.74
CA GLN A 142 3.94 32.42 15.40
C GLN A 142 3.10 32.05 16.63
N GLU A 143 2.55 30.82 16.66
CA GLU A 143 2.02 30.27 17.89
C GLU A 143 3.14 30.12 18.94
N PRO A 144 2.92 30.49 20.21
CA PRO A 144 3.88 30.22 21.26
C PRO A 144 4.02 28.71 21.46
N LEU A 145 5.28 28.25 21.51
CA LEU A 145 5.66 26.87 21.85
C LEU A 145 4.88 26.37 23.06
N PRO A 146 4.38 25.11 23.06
CA PRO A 146 3.73 24.56 24.24
C PRO A 146 4.75 24.51 25.38
N GLU A 147 4.39 25.16 26.47
CA GLU A 147 5.12 25.17 27.73
C GLU A 147 5.44 23.72 28.14
N VAL A 148 6.72 23.45 28.39
CA VAL A 148 7.19 22.14 28.85
C VAL A 148 6.58 21.90 30.22
N THR A 149 5.47 21.18 30.26
CA THR A 149 4.86 20.76 31.52
C THR A 149 5.78 19.72 32.17
N GLU A 150 6.38 20.07 33.32
CA GLU A 150 7.24 19.20 34.13
C GLU A 150 6.49 18.02 34.79
N GLN A 151 5.22 17.78 34.43
CA GLN A 151 4.43 16.76 35.08
C GLN A 151 4.77 15.37 34.53
N PRO A 152 5.12 14.39 35.39
CA PRO A 152 5.51 13.07 34.94
C PRO A 152 4.35 12.37 34.23
N ILE A 153 4.56 12.08 32.94
CA ILE A 153 3.64 11.30 32.11
C ILE A 153 3.46 9.91 32.75
N LYS A 154 2.22 9.58 33.16
CA LYS A 154 1.89 8.26 33.71
C LYS A 154 2.08 7.18 32.64
N ARG A 155 3.12 6.36 32.82
CA ARG A 155 3.36 5.16 32.01
C ARG A 155 2.52 4.00 32.53
N PHE A 156 1.55 3.56 31.75
CA PHE A 156 0.84 2.32 32.01
C PHE A 156 1.66 1.15 31.45
N TYR A 157 2.26 0.37 32.34
CA TYR A 157 2.88 -0.90 31.97
C TYR A 157 1.85 -2.04 32.07
N ALA A 158 1.93 -3.00 31.15
CA ALA A 158 1.13 -4.21 31.23
C ALA A 158 1.47 -4.98 32.53
N SER A 159 0.48 -5.20 33.38
CA SER A 159 0.65 -6.02 34.57
C SER A 159 0.79 -7.49 34.17
N GLN A 160 1.79 -8.16 34.74
CA GLN A 160 2.02 -9.60 34.54
C GLN A 160 0.80 -10.36 35.08
N ARG A 161 0.06 -11.00 34.17
CA ARG A 161 -1.08 -11.87 34.49
C ARG A 161 -0.56 -13.09 35.26
N GLY A 162 -0.76 -13.12 36.57
CA GLY A 162 -0.33 -14.22 37.43
C GLY A 162 -0.89 -15.57 36.94
N ARG A 163 -0.02 -16.57 36.81
CA ARG A 163 -0.44 -17.96 36.55
C ARG A 163 -1.23 -18.44 37.77
N LYS A 164 -2.52 -18.76 37.59
CA LYS A 164 -3.29 -19.50 38.59
C LYS A 164 -2.58 -20.83 38.85
N ALA A 165 -2.15 -21.05 40.08
CA ALA A 165 -1.72 -22.36 40.54
C ALA A 165 -2.91 -23.32 40.41
N GLY A 166 -2.75 -24.38 39.62
CA GLY A 166 -3.69 -25.49 39.60
C GLY A 166 -3.73 -26.13 40.97
N ARG A 167 -4.91 -26.18 41.57
CA ARG A 167 -5.16 -26.95 42.80
C ARG A 167 -5.23 -28.43 42.39
N ALA A 168 -4.38 -29.24 42.99
CA ALA A 168 -4.44 -30.70 42.95
C ALA A 168 -5.70 -31.21 43.67
#